data_AF-A0A7M3ZWF4-F1
#
_entry.id   AF-A0A7M3ZWF4-F1
#
_cell.length_a   1.000
_cell.length_b   1.000
_cell.length_c   1.000
_cell.angle_alpha   90.00
_cell.angle_beta   90.00
_cell.angle_gamma   90.00
#
_symmetry.space_group_name_H-M   'P 1'
#
loop_
_entity.id
_entity.type
_entity.pdbx_description
1 polymer ?
#
loop_
_entity_poly.entity_id
_entity_poly.type
_entity_poly.pdbx_seq_one_letter_code
_entity_poly.pdbx_strand_id
1 'polypeptide(L)'
;AWKLSTARKKGKFNRQRAIELGLSEDETATLAAGKDLQHKGDLLLSKDFRGSEIESLSIIISGDTSEMAPGITSLDGCDLLVHEATFLDDFSQHADDYLHSTASGAARTAIACGAKHLVLTHYGARIKQTDESLNEAKVVLADSQTTLSAACDGDRILIENPNEITHLYWRNDGWIR
;
A
#
# COMPACT_ATOMS: atom_id res chain seq x y z
N ALA A 1 3.68 -16.10 -0.02
CA ALA A 1 3.22 -14.71 -0.15
C ALA A 1 1.84 -14.59 -0.75
N TRP A 2 1.06 -13.61 -0.30
CA TRP A 2 -0.25 -13.27 -0.83
C TRP A 2 -0.23 -11.84 -1.36
N LYS A 3 -0.72 -11.64 -2.59
CA LYS A 3 -1.00 -10.30 -3.14
C LYS A 3 -2.49 -10.04 -3.09
N LEU A 4 -2.89 -9.00 -2.36
CA LEU A 4 -4.26 -8.52 -2.29
C LEU A 4 -4.36 -7.24 -3.09
N SER A 5 -5.47 -7.05 -3.81
CA SER A 5 -5.69 -5.81 -4.55
C SER A 5 -7.15 -5.40 -4.55
N THR A 6 -7.40 -4.09 -4.47
CA THR A 6 -8.74 -3.53 -4.66
C THR A 6 -9.01 -3.37 -6.15
N ALA A 7 -10.26 -3.59 -6.56
CA ALA A 7 -10.67 -3.25 -7.91
C ALA A 7 -10.64 -1.73 -8.10
N ARG A 8 -10.24 -1.28 -9.29
CA ARG A 8 -10.39 0.13 -9.70
C ARG A 8 -11.86 0.53 -9.60
N LYS A 9 -12.12 1.73 -9.09
CA LYS A 9 -13.49 2.26 -8.96
C LYS A 9 -13.60 3.59 -9.67
N LYS A 10 -14.71 3.78 -10.38
CA LYS A 10 -15.09 5.09 -10.92
C LYS A 10 -15.13 6.11 -9.78
N GLY A 11 -14.68 7.33 -10.07
CA GLY A 11 -14.75 8.43 -9.11
C GLY A 11 -16.16 8.72 -8.63
N LYS A 12 -16.28 9.39 -7.47
CA LYS A 12 -17.57 9.77 -6.89
C LYS A 12 -18.39 10.57 -7.90
N PHE A 13 -19.67 10.24 -8.04
CA PHE A 13 -20.57 10.99 -8.91
C PHE A 13 -20.92 12.34 -8.26
N ASN A 14 -20.85 13.42 -9.04
CA ASN A 14 -21.23 14.75 -8.61
C ASN A 14 -22.75 14.94 -8.72
N ARG A 15 -23.48 14.42 -7.72
CA ARG A 15 -24.95 14.58 -7.64
C ARG A 15 -25.38 16.04 -7.55
N GLN A 16 -24.57 16.88 -6.91
CA GLN A 16 -24.88 18.30 -6.73
C GLN A 16 -24.94 19.02 -8.09
N ARG A 17 -23.97 18.78 -8.97
CA ARG A 17 -23.98 19.30 -10.35
C ARG A 17 -25.20 18.84 -11.16
N ALA A 18 -25.61 17.58 -10.98
CA ALA A 18 -26.82 17.06 -11.63
C ALA A 18 -28.09 17.78 -11.16
N ILE A 19 -28.18 18.07 -9.86
CA ILE A 19 -29.29 18.85 -9.27
C ILE A 19 -29.30 20.28 -9.81
N GLU A 20 -28.13 20.94 -9.87
CA GLU A 20 -28.00 22.32 -10.36
C GLU A 20 -28.42 22.48 -11.83
N LEU A 21 -28.18 21.46 -12.65
CA LEU A 21 -28.61 21.44 -14.05
C LEU A 21 -30.08 21.03 -14.22
N GLY A 22 -30.73 20.59 -13.14
CA GLY A 22 -32.11 20.12 -13.14
C GLY A 22 -32.30 18.82 -13.92
N LEU A 23 -31.34 17.90 -13.79
CA LEU A 23 -31.41 16.58 -14.42
C LEU A 23 -32.44 15.70 -13.72
N SER A 24 -33.19 14.93 -14.51
CA SER A 24 -34.07 13.86 -14.02
C SER A 24 -33.27 12.69 -13.41
N GLU A 25 -33.97 11.77 -12.75
CA GLU A 25 -33.36 10.55 -12.22
C GLU A 25 -32.75 9.68 -13.33
N ASP A 26 -33.43 9.57 -14.48
CA ASP A 26 -32.97 8.78 -15.62
C ASP A 26 -31.74 9.41 -16.29
N GLU A 27 -31.72 10.73 -16.45
CA GLU A 27 -30.55 11.45 -16.97
C GLU A 27 -29.37 11.31 -16.01
N THR A 28 -29.63 11.43 -14.71
CA THR A 28 -28.62 11.23 -13.67
C THR A 28 -28.07 9.81 -13.68
N ALA A 29 -28.93 8.80 -13.81
CA ALA A 29 -28.53 7.39 -13.90
C ALA A 29 -27.70 7.12 -15.17
N THR A 30 -28.04 7.77 -16.28
CA THR A 30 -27.32 7.67 -17.56
C THR A 30 -25.90 8.21 -17.44
N LEU A 31 -25.73 9.43 -16.92
CA LEU A 31 -24.39 10.00 -16.67
C LEU A 31 -23.62 9.19 -15.62
N ALA A 32 -24.30 8.70 -14.58
CA ALA A 32 -23.69 7.86 -13.56
C ALA A 32 -23.21 6.52 -14.15
N ALA A 33 -23.90 5.96 -15.14
CA ALA A 33 -23.46 4.75 -15.84
C ALA A 33 -22.18 5.00 -16.68
N GLY A 34 -21.81 6.26 -16.94
CA GLY A 34 -20.70 6.63 -17.81
C GLY A 34 -21.14 6.82 -19.26
N LYS A 35 -22.41 7.17 -19.49
CA LYS A 35 -22.95 7.48 -20.82
C LYS A 35 -23.23 8.96 -20.91
N ASP A 36 -22.79 9.56 -22.01
CA ASP A 36 -23.05 10.96 -22.31
C ASP A 36 -24.52 11.12 -22.76
N LEU A 37 -25.11 12.29 -22.53
CA LEU A 37 -26.51 12.55 -22.88
C LEU A 37 -26.74 13.99 -23.31
N GLN A 38 -27.84 14.23 -24.02
CA GLN A 38 -28.26 15.57 -24.41
C GLN A 38 -29.33 16.10 -23.45
N HIS A 39 -29.13 17.30 -22.91
CA HIS A 39 -30.06 17.97 -21.99
C HIS A 39 -30.24 19.42 -22.40
N LYS A 40 -31.49 19.85 -22.66
CA LYS A 40 -31.84 21.23 -23.06
C LYS A 40 -31.03 21.79 -24.25
N GLY A 41 -30.60 20.92 -25.16
CA GLY A 41 -29.79 21.28 -26.33
C GLY A 41 -28.28 21.09 -26.13
N ASP A 42 -27.80 20.96 -24.90
CA ASP A 42 -26.39 20.78 -24.59
C ASP A 42 -26.01 19.30 -24.48
N LEU A 43 -24.82 18.94 -24.97
CA LEU A 43 -24.22 17.62 -24.74
C LEU A 43 -23.52 17.62 -23.38
N LEU A 44 -23.97 16.76 -22.48
CA LEU A 44 -23.36 16.55 -21.17
C LEU A 44 -22.47 15.30 -21.21
N LEU A 45 -21.17 15.49 -20.95
CA LEU A 45 -20.21 14.39 -20.88
C LEU A 45 -20.21 13.78 -19.47
N SER A 46 -20.38 12.47 -19.39
CA SER A 46 -20.43 11.71 -18.14
C SER A 46 -19.17 11.87 -17.29
N LYS A 47 -18.00 12.05 -17.92
CA LYS A 47 -16.72 12.33 -17.23
C LYS A 47 -16.76 13.64 -16.43
N ASP A 48 -17.53 14.64 -16.86
CA ASP A 48 -17.62 15.95 -16.17
C ASP A 48 -18.48 15.87 -14.90
N PHE A 49 -19.18 14.76 -14.70
CA PHE A 49 -19.99 14.46 -13.51
C PHE A 49 -19.31 13.42 -12.60
N ARG A 50 -18.05 13.07 -12.88
CA ARG A 50 -17.30 12.08 -12.12
C ARG A 50 -16.02 12.71 -11.58
N GLY A 51 -15.71 12.42 -10.32
CA GLY A 51 -14.38 12.70 -9.78
C GLY A 51 -13.31 11.83 -10.45
N SER A 52 -12.05 12.05 -10.07
CA SER A 52 -10.92 11.21 -10.50
C SER A 52 -11.19 9.73 -10.20
N GLU A 53 -10.68 8.86 -11.07
CA GLU A 53 -10.73 7.42 -10.84
C GLU A 53 -10.00 7.08 -9.53
N ILE A 54 -10.56 6.14 -8.78
CA ILE A 54 -9.92 5.63 -7.57
C ILE A 54 -9.04 4.49 -8.01
N GLU A 55 -7.73 4.74 -7.99
CA GLU A 55 -6.71 3.75 -8.33
C GLU A 55 -6.82 2.49 -7.46
N SER A 56 -6.47 1.36 -8.06
CA SER A 56 -6.36 0.10 -7.33
C SER A 56 -5.20 0.19 -6.33
N LEU A 57 -5.44 -0.25 -5.11
CA LEU A 57 -4.42 -0.45 -4.09
C LEU A 57 -3.99 -1.91 -4.10
N SER A 58 -2.71 -2.16 -3.89
CA SER A 58 -2.12 -3.50 -3.85
C SER A 58 -1.18 -3.67 -2.67
N ILE A 59 -1.37 -4.79 -1.95
CA ILE A 59 -0.57 -5.15 -0.78
C ILE A 59 -0.01 -6.55 -0.99
N ILE A 60 1.26 -6.75 -0.68
CA ILE A 60 1.88 -8.07 -0.58
C ILE A 60 2.17 -8.38 0.88
N ILE A 61 1.78 -9.58 1.32
CA ILE A 61 2.15 -10.14 2.63
C ILE A 61 3.06 -11.33 2.37
N SER A 62 4.32 -11.25 2.82
CA SER A 62 5.34 -12.25 2.53
C SER A 62 4.98 -13.63 3.10
N GLY A 63 4.54 -13.66 4.36
CA GLY A 63 4.69 -14.82 5.23
C GLY A 63 6.16 -15.01 5.62
N ASP A 64 6.47 -16.11 6.29
CA ASP A 64 7.85 -16.49 6.61
C ASP A 64 8.58 -16.94 5.35
N THR A 65 9.75 -16.38 5.09
CA THR A 65 10.46 -16.56 3.81
C THR A 65 11.89 -16.04 3.85
N SER A 66 12.77 -16.66 3.07
CA SER A 66 14.07 -16.10 2.70
C SER A 66 13.92 -14.83 1.88
N GLU A 67 14.89 -13.93 2.01
CA GLU A 67 14.95 -12.75 1.16
C GLU A 67 15.01 -13.13 -0.33
N MET A 68 14.51 -12.24 -1.19
CA MET A 68 14.55 -12.40 -2.65
C MET A 68 13.85 -13.66 -3.18
N ALA A 69 13.03 -14.34 -2.37
CA ALA A 69 12.29 -15.52 -2.77
C ALA A 69 11.48 -15.26 -4.05
N PRO A 70 11.59 -16.12 -5.10
CA PRO A 70 10.91 -15.90 -6.38
C PRO A 70 9.39 -15.74 -6.26
N GLY A 71 8.77 -16.38 -5.26
CA GLY A 71 7.33 -16.24 -5.00
C GLY A 71 6.88 -14.84 -4.56
N ILE A 72 7.82 -13.98 -4.15
CA ILE A 72 7.58 -12.58 -3.80
C ILE A 72 8.09 -11.66 -4.89
N THR A 73 9.32 -11.87 -5.36
CA THR A 73 9.94 -11.01 -6.38
C THR A 73 9.27 -11.12 -7.75
N SER A 74 8.55 -12.21 -8.04
CA SER A 74 7.70 -12.33 -9.25
C SER A 74 6.34 -11.61 -9.15
N LEU A 75 5.96 -11.14 -7.96
CA LEU A 75 4.73 -10.36 -7.77
C LEU A 75 5.03 -8.89 -8.11
N ASP A 76 5.13 -8.58 -9.41
CA ASP A 76 5.50 -7.26 -9.93
C ASP A 76 4.70 -6.10 -9.29
N GLY A 77 5.39 -5.19 -8.60
CA GLY A 77 4.85 -3.96 -8.04
C GLY A 77 3.89 -4.17 -6.85
N CYS A 78 4.01 -3.33 -5.83
CA CYS A 78 2.95 -3.14 -4.85
C CYS A 78 3.01 -1.77 -4.18
N ASP A 79 1.90 -1.32 -3.62
CA ASP A 79 1.88 -0.08 -2.84
C ASP A 79 2.45 -0.33 -1.45
N LEU A 80 2.19 -1.51 -0.88
CA LEU A 80 2.70 -1.92 0.42
C LEU A 80 3.23 -3.36 0.38
N LEU A 81 4.47 -3.56 0.81
CA LEU A 81 5.03 -4.86 1.14
C LEU A 81 5.12 -5.00 2.66
N VAL A 82 4.41 -5.99 3.22
CA VAL A 82 4.60 -6.44 4.61
C VAL A 82 5.52 -7.65 4.56
N HIS A 83 6.73 -7.49 5.09
CA HIS A 83 7.78 -8.49 5.02
C HIS A 83 8.29 -8.88 6.41
N GLU A 84 8.58 -10.17 6.59
CA GLU A 84 9.29 -10.63 7.77
C GLU A 84 10.72 -10.09 7.83
N ALA A 85 11.23 -9.87 9.04
CA ALA A 85 12.59 -9.44 9.33
C ALA A 85 13.06 -10.14 10.61
N THR A 86 13.06 -11.47 10.58
CA THR A 86 13.34 -12.31 11.75
C THR A 86 14.73 -12.04 12.33
N PHE A 87 15.70 -11.72 11.47
CA PHE A 87 17.11 -11.53 11.83
C PHE A 87 17.63 -10.12 11.54
N LEU A 88 18.73 -9.79 12.22
CA LEU A 88 19.62 -8.68 11.87
C LEU A 88 20.74 -9.20 10.95
N ASP A 89 21.49 -8.30 10.31
CA ASP A 89 22.52 -8.67 9.32
C ASP A 89 23.66 -9.50 9.90
N ASP A 90 24.01 -9.29 11.18
CA ASP A 90 24.97 -10.11 11.93
C ASP A 90 24.56 -11.59 12.01
N PHE A 91 23.28 -11.90 11.78
CA PHE A 91 22.73 -13.24 11.74
C PHE A 91 22.23 -13.65 10.34
N SER A 92 22.71 -13.00 9.28
CA SER A 92 22.37 -13.33 7.87
C SER A 92 22.50 -14.82 7.54
N GLN A 93 23.57 -15.49 7.98
CA GLN A 93 23.70 -16.94 7.77
C GLN A 93 22.56 -17.75 8.42
N HIS A 94 22.06 -17.33 9.59
CA HIS A 94 20.93 -17.99 10.23
C HIS A 94 19.63 -17.73 9.46
N ALA A 95 19.48 -16.53 8.89
CA ALA A 95 18.34 -16.22 8.03
C ALA A 95 18.29 -17.19 6.83
N ASP A 96 19.43 -17.42 6.18
CA ASP A 96 19.53 -18.38 5.08
C ASP A 96 19.27 -19.83 5.55
N ASP A 97 19.91 -20.27 6.63
CA ASP A 97 19.80 -21.64 7.13
C ASP A 97 18.37 -22.00 7.57
N TYR A 98 17.64 -21.04 8.12
CA TYR A 98 16.27 -21.22 8.61
C TYR A 98 15.18 -20.73 7.65
N LEU A 99 15.55 -20.32 6.44
CA LEU A 99 14.64 -19.84 5.41
C LEU A 99 13.80 -18.62 5.83
N HIS A 100 14.46 -17.69 6.53
CA HIS A 100 13.93 -16.41 7.00
C HIS A 100 14.73 -15.24 6.39
N SER A 101 14.34 -14.00 6.72
CA SER A 101 14.97 -12.79 6.19
C SER A 101 15.66 -11.95 7.26
N THR A 102 16.69 -11.21 6.86
CA THR A 102 17.17 -10.05 7.64
C THR A 102 16.36 -8.81 7.29
N ALA A 103 16.46 -7.76 8.11
CA ALA A 103 15.83 -6.47 7.81
C ALA A 103 16.37 -5.84 6.51
N SER A 104 17.68 -5.92 6.27
CA SER A 104 18.27 -5.52 4.99
C SER A 104 17.79 -6.40 3.83
N GLY A 105 17.58 -7.70 4.06
CA GLY A 105 17.06 -8.61 3.04
C GLY A 105 15.60 -8.33 2.66
N ALA A 106 14.77 -7.98 3.64
CA ALA A 106 13.42 -7.47 3.41
C ALA A 106 13.45 -6.18 2.57
N ALA A 107 14.38 -5.27 2.84
CA ALA A 107 14.59 -4.05 2.05
C ALA A 107 15.02 -4.32 0.60
N ARG A 108 15.97 -5.24 0.38
CA ARG A 108 16.37 -5.68 -0.97
C ARG A 108 15.18 -6.28 -1.73
N THR A 109 14.38 -7.10 -1.05
CA THR A 109 13.16 -7.69 -1.61
C THR A 109 12.14 -6.61 -2.00
N ALA A 110 11.95 -5.58 -1.15
CA ALA A 110 11.07 -4.47 -1.45
C ALA A 110 11.47 -3.69 -2.71
N ILE A 111 12.77 -3.43 -2.88
CA ILE A 111 13.31 -2.80 -4.09
C ILE A 111 13.05 -3.69 -5.31
N ALA A 112 13.35 -4.98 -5.22
CA ALA A 112 13.17 -5.93 -6.31
C ALA A 112 11.71 -6.06 -6.76
N CYS A 113 10.76 -6.01 -5.82
CA CYS A 113 9.33 -6.01 -6.11
C CYS A 113 8.80 -4.66 -6.61
N GLY A 114 9.58 -3.58 -6.57
CA GLY A 114 9.08 -2.23 -6.83
C GLY A 114 8.02 -1.78 -5.82
N ALA A 115 8.19 -2.14 -4.54
CA ALA A 115 7.28 -1.74 -3.47
C ALA A 115 7.44 -0.25 -3.13
N LYS A 116 6.32 0.48 -3.01
CA LYS A 116 6.36 1.91 -2.61
C LYS A 116 6.60 2.10 -1.11
N HIS A 117 6.15 1.16 -0.29
CA HIS A 117 6.36 1.18 1.14
C HIS A 117 6.67 -0.24 1.65
N LEU A 118 7.63 -0.35 2.56
CA LEU A 118 8.00 -1.58 3.26
C LEU A 118 7.60 -1.48 4.74
N VAL A 119 6.91 -2.50 5.24
CA VAL A 119 6.66 -2.73 6.67
C VAL A 119 7.44 -3.95 7.11
N LEU A 120 8.37 -3.76 8.04
CA LEU A 120 9.06 -4.85 8.73
C LEU A 120 8.16 -5.41 9.84
N THR A 121 8.15 -6.73 10.00
CA THR A 121 7.43 -7.44 11.06
C THR A 121 8.07 -8.81 11.33
N HIS A 122 7.45 -9.64 12.18
CA HIS A 122 7.88 -11.01 12.50
C HIS A 122 9.34 -11.07 12.99
N TYR A 123 9.66 -10.25 14.00
CA TYR A 123 11.01 -10.21 14.55
C TYR A 123 11.30 -11.44 15.40
N GLY A 124 12.52 -11.96 15.31
CA GLY A 124 12.99 -12.99 16.22
C GLY A 124 13.00 -12.49 17.67
N ALA A 125 12.80 -13.40 18.63
CA ALA A 125 12.66 -13.07 20.06
C ALA A 125 13.84 -12.29 20.68
N ARG A 126 14.99 -12.24 20.01
CA ARG A 126 16.19 -11.48 20.40
C ARG A 126 16.06 -9.99 20.12
N ILE A 127 15.28 -9.60 19.11
CA ILE A 127 15.03 -8.21 18.73
C ILE A 127 13.95 -7.68 19.68
N LYS A 128 14.35 -6.89 20.67
CA LYS A 128 13.44 -6.29 21.66
C LYS A 128 12.94 -4.90 21.24
N GLN A 129 13.71 -4.24 20.40
CA GLN A 129 13.43 -2.92 19.86
C GLN A 129 13.71 -2.98 18.36
N THR A 130 12.91 -2.28 17.57
CA THR A 130 12.96 -2.37 16.12
C THR A 130 13.93 -1.37 15.48
N ASP A 131 14.59 -0.52 16.28
CA ASP A 131 15.50 0.52 15.80
C ASP A 131 16.66 -0.04 14.97
N GLU A 132 17.26 -1.16 15.38
CA GLU A 132 18.35 -1.81 14.65
C GLU A 132 17.87 -2.34 13.28
N SER A 133 16.76 -3.08 13.27
CA SER A 133 16.14 -3.55 12.01
C SER A 133 15.79 -2.39 11.09
N LEU A 134 15.26 -1.31 11.64
CA LEU A 134 14.91 -0.11 10.87
C LEU A 134 16.15 0.54 10.28
N ASN A 135 17.25 0.62 11.02
CA ASN A 135 18.50 1.22 10.54
C ASN A 135 19.14 0.39 9.42
N GLU A 136 19.20 -0.93 9.57
CA GLU A 136 19.69 -1.85 8.53
C GLU A 136 18.91 -1.70 7.22
N ALA A 137 17.58 -1.78 7.30
CA ALA A 137 16.72 -1.58 6.14
C ALA A 137 16.86 -0.17 5.53
N LYS A 138 16.96 0.89 6.35
CA LYS A 138 17.18 2.27 5.86
C LYS A 138 18.46 2.41 5.04
N VAL A 139 19.54 1.75 5.44
CA VAL A 139 20.81 1.79 4.70
C VAL A 139 20.63 1.22 3.29
N VAL A 140 19.92 0.09 3.15
CA VAL A 140 19.62 -0.51 1.84
C VAL A 140 18.70 0.39 1.01
N LEU A 141 17.75 1.08 1.64
CA LEU A 141 16.78 1.94 0.96
C LEU A 141 17.30 3.36 0.66
N ALA A 142 18.56 3.69 0.95
CA ALA A 142 19.09 5.05 0.86
C ALA A 142 18.92 5.70 -0.54
N ASP A 143 19.04 4.90 -1.60
CA ASP A 143 18.88 5.34 -2.99
C ASP A 143 17.51 4.93 -3.59
N SER A 144 16.58 4.45 -2.76
CA SER A 144 15.23 4.04 -3.17
C SER A 144 14.19 5.07 -2.75
N GLN A 145 13.11 5.15 -3.53
CA GLN A 145 11.91 5.90 -3.16
C GLN A 145 10.98 5.11 -2.22
N THR A 146 11.30 3.85 -1.94
CA THR A 146 10.55 3.01 -1.01
C THR A 146 10.63 3.59 0.40
N THR A 147 9.47 3.92 0.95
CA THR A 147 9.35 4.38 2.34
C THR A 147 9.28 3.18 3.29
N LEU A 148 9.55 3.38 4.59
CA LEU A 148 9.81 2.28 5.52
C LEU A 148 9.12 2.51 6.87
N SER A 149 8.55 1.44 7.41
CA SER A 149 8.00 1.34 8.77
C SER A 149 8.48 0.05 9.44
N ALA A 150 8.57 0.06 10.77
CA ALA A 150 8.83 -1.12 11.57
C ALA A 150 7.66 -1.33 12.53
N ALA A 151 6.79 -2.30 12.24
CA ALA A 151 5.53 -2.46 12.96
C ALA A 151 5.73 -3.11 14.33
N CYS A 152 5.04 -2.61 15.35
CA CYS A 152 4.93 -3.22 16.68
C CYS A 152 3.48 -3.66 16.96
N ASP A 153 3.31 -4.45 18.02
CA ASP A 153 1.99 -4.90 18.46
C ASP A 153 1.05 -3.73 18.73
N GLY A 154 -0.10 -3.73 18.07
CA GLY A 154 -1.13 -2.70 18.20
C GLY A 154 -1.00 -1.54 17.22
N ASP A 155 0.07 -1.45 16.43
CA ASP A 155 0.22 -0.41 15.42
C ASP A 155 -0.79 -0.53 14.27
N ARG A 156 -0.96 0.56 13.53
CA ARG A 156 -1.82 0.61 12.33
C ARG A 156 -1.06 1.21 11.16
N ILE A 157 -1.19 0.58 10.00
CA ILE A 157 -0.73 1.15 8.73
C ILE A 157 -1.96 1.67 7.98
N LEU A 158 -2.08 2.99 7.88
CA LEU A 158 -3.16 3.66 7.16
C LEU A 158 -2.70 3.92 5.73
N ILE A 159 -3.49 3.44 4.76
CA ILE A 159 -3.25 3.65 3.32
C ILE A 159 -4.36 4.56 2.81
N GLU A 160 -4.08 5.85 2.65
CA GLU A 160 -5.07 6.80 2.11
C GLU A 160 -5.10 6.74 0.59
N ASN A 161 -3.93 6.64 -0.02
CA ASN A 161 -3.74 6.39 -1.45
C ASN A 161 -2.37 5.71 -1.68
N PRO A 162 -2.05 5.27 -2.91
CA PRO A 162 -0.81 4.56 -3.20
C PRO A 162 0.50 5.27 -2.80
N ASN A 163 0.47 6.59 -2.64
CA ASN A 163 1.64 7.42 -2.31
C ASN A 163 1.56 8.02 -0.90
N GLU A 164 0.49 7.74 -0.16
CA GLU A 164 0.22 8.29 1.17
C GLU A 164 -0.09 7.14 2.13
N ILE A 165 1.00 6.57 2.67
CA ILE A 165 0.98 5.49 3.65
C ILE A 165 1.55 6.05 4.96
N THR A 166 0.76 5.93 6.03
CA THR A 166 1.10 6.45 7.36
C THR A 166 1.15 5.31 8.36
N HIS A 167 2.25 5.22 9.10
CA HIS A 167 2.35 4.35 10.28
C HIS A 167 1.84 5.10 11.50
N LEU A 168 0.87 4.50 12.18
CA LEU A 168 0.27 5.03 13.40
C LEU A 168 0.58 4.11 14.57
N TYR A 169 1.09 4.69 15.64
CA TYR A 169 1.36 4.01 16.90
C TYR A 169 0.53 4.63 18.02
N TRP A 170 0.11 3.80 18.98
CA TRP A 170 -0.69 4.26 20.13
C TRP A 170 0.20 4.79 21.23
N ARG A 171 -0.06 6.01 21.71
CA ARG A 171 0.54 6.55 22.93
C ARG A 171 -0.52 7.16 23.83
N ASN A 172 -0.53 6.69 25.09
CA ASN A 172 -1.39 7.15 26.18
C ASN A 172 -2.89 7.18 25.84
N ASP A 173 -3.34 8.23 25.18
CA ASP A 173 -4.72 8.57 24.88
C ASP A 173 -5.03 8.76 23.38
N GLY A 174 -4.09 8.46 22.47
CA GLY A 174 -4.34 8.59 21.04
C GLY A 174 -3.32 7.95 20.09
N TRP A 175 -3.66 8.01 18.80
CA TRP A 175 -2.80 7.62 17.69
C TRP A 175 -1.90 8.77 17.28
N ILE A 176 -0.62 8.50 17.07
CA ILE A 176 0.35 9.46 16.55
C ILE A 176 1.10 8.89 15.35
N ARG A 177 1.70 9.80 14.55
CA ARG A 177 2.43 9.51 13.31
C ARG A 177 3.92 9.42 13.52
#